data_AF-A0A8B9S9M8-F1
#
_entry.id   AF-A0A8B9S9M8-F1
#
_cell.length_a   1.000
_cell.length_b   1.000
_cell.length_c   1.000
_cell.angle_alpha   90.00
_cell.angle_beta   90.00
_cell.angle_gamma   90.00
#
_symmetry.space_group_name_H-M   'P 1'
#
loop_
_entity.id
_entity.type
_entity.pdbx_description
1 polymer ?
#
loop_
_entity_poly.entity_id
_entity_poly.type
_entity_poly.pdbx_seq_one_letter_code
_entity_poly.pdbx_strand_id
1 'polypeptide(L)'
;MLLNDCVCNTTITLPSSQVQLHLRWNTKTYTGSILVAVNPYQLLPLYTVDQITLYCNKRIGELPPHVFAIADNCYFNMRRNKRDQCCVISGESGAGKTESTKLILQFLTAISGQHSWIEQQVLEANPILEAFGNAKTIRNDNSSRFGKYIDIHFNQNGVIEGARIEQFLLEKSRVCWQAPEERNYHIFYLGGSQGIHAVYKGLSACRSFLCCIGTGRVFLTCGCDVAQGDCTSCDGRNDAKEYAHIRSAMKILMFSDSEHWDISKLLAAILHLGNVEFEGRLGIICAWPFLRLDVKSLEVLIVQAADGRDAFDMSKTVMMGSHFLLIFPQGIYGRIFLWIVNKINSAIFNPASQNPKNTRQSIGLLDIFGFENFDNNSFEQLCINIANEHLQQFFVHHVFKLEQEEYLAEHIAWNNIDFTDNHQALEIIALKPMNIISLIDEESKFPKVST
;
A
#
# COMPACT_ATOMS: atom_id res chain seq x y z
N MET A 1 16.43 -25.21 -18.22
CA MET A 1 16.87 -24.62 -16.94
C MET A 1 15.67 -23.87 -16.39
N LEU A 2 14.81 -24.53 -15.61
CA LEU A 2 13.43 -24.08 -15.39
C LEU A 2 13.36 -22.98 -14.30
N LEU A 3 13.17 -21.72 -14.73
CA LEU A 3 12.72 -20.61 -13.89
C LEU A 3 11.20 -20.75 -13.73
N ASN A 4 10.76 -21.32 -12.61
CA ASN A 4 9.35 -21.36 -12.23
C ASN A 4 9.00 -20.07 -11.48
N ASP A 5 8.81 -18.97 -12.21
CA ASP A 5 8.27 -17.74 -11.63
C ASP A 5 6.73 -17.82 -11.65
N CYS A 6 6.11 -17.88 -10.46
CA CYS A 6 4.66 -17.86 -10.30
C CYS A 6 4.14 -16.43 -10.46
N VAL A 7 3.80 -16.05 -11.70
CA VAL A 7 3.18 -14.76 -11.98
C VAL A 7 1.66 -14.93 -11.97
N CYS A 8 0.97 -14.44 -10.94
CA CYS A 8 -0.50 -14.38 -10.95
C CYS A 8 -0.94 -13.09 -11.65
N ASN A 9 -1.12 -13.13 -12.97
CA ASN A 9 -1.73 -12.02 -13.71
C ASN A 9 -2.63 -12.55 -14.83
N THR A 10 -3.92 -12.21 -14.79
CA THR A 10 -4.70 -11.87 -15.98
C THR A 10 -6.12 -11.45 -15.58
N THR A 11 -6.49 -10.24 -15.97
CA THR A 11 -7.88 -9.90 -16.26
C THR A 11 -8.27 -10.64 -17.54
N ILE A 12 -9.04 -11.71 -17.43
CA ILE A 12 -9.53 -12.46 -18.60
C ILE A 12 -10.77 -11.76 -19.16
N THR A 13 -10.63 -11.03 -20.26
CA THR A 13 -11.73 -10.74 -21.18
C THR A 13 -11.76 -11.78 -22.30
N LEU A 14 -12.48 -12.87 -22.09
CA LEU A 14 -12.84 -13.89 -23.09
C LEU A 14 -14.36 -14.13 -23.07
N PRO A 15 -14.97 -14.74 -24.11
CA PRO A 15 -16.42 -14.75 -24.32
C PRO A 15 -17.22 -15.51 -23.23
N SER A 16 -17.55 -14.79 -22.16
CA SER A 16 -18.83 -14.64 -21.43
C SER A 16 -19.83 -15.80 -21.25
N SER A 17 -19.50 -17.08 -21.47
CA SER A 17 -20.44 -18.16 -21.08
C SER A 17 -19.80 -19.36 -20.38
N GLN A 18 -18.77 -19.99 -20.94
CA GLN A 18 -18.26 -21.26 -20.39
C GLN A 18 -17.32 -21.08 -19.18
N VAL A 19 -16.42 -20.10 -19.21
CA VAL A 19 -15.52 -19.82 -18.06
C VAL A 19 -16.29 -19.20 -16.89
N GLN A 20 -17.28 -18.35 -17.18
CA GLN A 20 -18.14 -17.72 -16.17
C GLN A 20 -19.06 -18.72 -15.46
N LEU A 21 -19.48 -19.81 -16.15
CA LEU A 21 -20.23 -20.91 -15.54
C LEU A 21 -19.36 -21.81 -14.65
N HIS A 22 -18.07 -22.01 -14.97
CA HIS A 22 -17.15 -22.81 -14.16
C HIS A 22 -16.62 -22.04 -12.93
N LEU A 23 -16.30 -20.74 -13.09
CA LEU A 23 -15.88 -19.84 -11.99
C LEU A 23 -17.02 -19.53 -11.00
N ARG A 24 -18.29 -19.70 -11.40
CA ARG A 24 -19.46 -19.57 -10.50
C ARG A 24 -19.51 -20.63 -9.40
N TRP A 25 -18.80 -21.75 -9.53
CA TRP A 25 -18.79 -22.84 -8.55
C TRP A 25 -17.41 -23.14 -7.97
N ASN A 26 -16.31 -22.76 -8.63
CA ASN A 26 -14.93 -22.89 -8.14
C ASN A 26 -14.26 -21.52 -8.03
N THR A 27 -14.01 -21.05 -6.81
CA THR A 27 -13.41 -19.73 -6.53
C THR A 27 -11.93 -19.60 -6.95
N LYS A 28 -11.28 -20.70 -7.36
CA LYS A 28 -9.86 -20.76 -7.74
C LYS A 28 -9.66 -21.70 -8.92
N THR A 29 -8.82 -21.33 -9.88
CA THR A 29 -8.50 -22.16 -11.07
C THR A 29 -7.06 -21.89 -11.54
N TYR A 30 -6.38 -22.90 -12.09
CA TYR A 30 -5.06 -22.74 -12.70
C TYR A 30 -5.15 -22.40 -14.20
N THR A 31 -4.25 -21.54 -14.65
CA THR A 31 -3.95 -21.30 -16.07
C THR A 31 -2.43 -21.41 -16.24
N GLY A 32 -1.92 -22.59 -16.58
CA GLY A 32 -0.47 -22.84 -16.57
C GLY A 32 0.11 -22.71 -15.15
N SER A 33 1.13 -21.86 -14.98
CA SER A 33 1.75 -21.54 -13.68
C SER A 33 0.98 -20.46 -12.87
N ILE A 34 -0.11 -19.94 -13.43
CA ILE A 34 -0.90 -18.82 -12.90
C ILE A 34 -2.06 -19.37 -12.05
N LEU A 35 -2.28 -18.80 -10.88
CA LEU A 35 -3.51 -19.02 -10.10
C LEU A 35 -4.48 -17.86 -10.30
N VAL A 36 -5.66 -18.16 -10.83
CA VAL A 36 -6.79 -17.22 -10.87
C VAL A 36 -7.61 -17.42 -9.61
N ALA A 37 -7.77 -16.36 -8.82
CA ALA A 37 -8.58 -16.35 -7.61
C ALA A 37 -9.69 -15.30 -7.73
N VAL A 38 -10.93 -15.70 -7.45
CA VAL A 38 -12.11 -14.83 -7.45
C VAL A 38 -12.52 -14.57 -6.01
N ASN A 39 -12.65 -13.30 -5.64
CA ASN A 39 -13.07 -12.92 -4.28
C ASN A 39 -14.50 -13.42 -4.00
N PRO A 40 -14.70 -14.28 -2.99
CA PRO A 40 -16.04 -14.80 -2.68
C PRO A 40 -16.90 -13.83 -1.85
N TYR A 41 -16.35 -12.70 -1.36
CA TYR A 41 -17.00 -11.76 -0.43
C TYR A 41 -17.58 -12.41 0.83
N GLN A 42 -17.06 -13.58 1.20
CA GLN A 42 -17.42 -14.31 2.40
C GLN A 42 -16.23 -15.14 2.92
N LEU A 43 -16.22 -15.41 4.21
CA LEU A 43 -15.24 -16.30 4.81
C LEU A 43 -15.55 -17.75 4.42
N LEU A 44 -14.60 -18.39 3.76
CA LEU A 44 -14.69 -19.81 3.40
C LEU A 44 -13.79 -20.63 4.35
N PRO A 45 -14.22 -21.82 4.78
CA PRO A 45 -13.44 -22.71 5.66
C PRO A 45 -12.32 -23.45 4.88
N LEU A 46 -11.60 -22.74 4.02
CA LEU A 46 -10.55 -23.26 3.13
C LEU A 46 -9.14 -22.85 3.58
N TYR A 47 -9.04 -22.07 4.65
CA TYR A 47 -7.78 -21.47 5.12
C TYR A 47 -7.43 -21.92 6.55
N THR A 48 -7.68 -23.19 6.84
CA THR A 48 -7.40 -23.80 8.15
C THR A 48 -5.98 -24.37 8.21
N VAL A 49 -5.48 -24.64 9.41
CA VAL A 49 -4.18 -25.31 9.63
C VAL A 49 -4.15 -26.69 8.97
N ASP A 50 -5.29 -27.40 8.94
CA ASP A 50 -5.41 -28.68 8.25
C ASP A 50 -5.17 -28.54 6.74
N GLN A 51 -5.66 -27.46 6.14
CA GLN A 51 -5.40 -27.15 4.73
C GLN A 51 -3.94 -26.81 4.47
N ILE A 52 -3.27 -26.10 5.39
CA ILE A 52 -1.81 -25.86 5.30
C ILE A 52 -1.06 -27.20 5.26
N THR A 53 -1.42 -28.13 6.15
CA THR A 53 -0.77 -29.45 6.21
C THR A 53 -1.08 -30.29 4.97
N LEU A 54 -2.30 -30.21 4.45
CA LEU A 54 -2.73 -30.91 3.24
C LEU A 54 -1.91 -30.49 2.01
N TYR A 55 -1.68 -29.20 1.84
CA TYR A 55 -0.99 -28.62 0.69
C TYR A 55 0.54 -28.63 0.80
N CYS A 56 1.08 -28.92 1.97
CA CYS A 56 2.53 -29.00 2.21
C CYS A 56 3.17 -30.17 1.44
N ASN A 57 4.28 -29.90 0.74
CA ASN A 57 5.01 -30.85 -0.10
C ASN A 57 4.14 -31.50 -1.19
N LYS A 58 3.23 -30.73 -1.81
CA LYS A 58 2.37 -31.20 -2.91
C LYS A 58 2.73 -30.48 -4.18
N ARG A 59 2.79 -31.22 -5.30
CA ARG A 59 3.04 -30.58 -6.60
C ARG A 59 1.76 -29.90 -7.11
N ILE A 60 1.93 -28.80 -7.84
CA ILE A 60 0.84 -28.17 -8.56
C ILE A 60 0.17 -29.22 -9.47
N GLY A 61 -1.17 -29.29 -9.39
CA GLY A 61 -1.98 -30.26 -10.11
C GLY A 61 -2.31 -31.55 -9.36
N GLU A 62 -1.61 -31.87 -8.25
CA GLU A 62 -1.96 -33.04 -7.40
C GLU A 62 -3.21 -32.77 -6.54
N LEU A 63 -3.44 -31.50 -6.18
CA LEU A 63 -4.58 -31.03 -5.41
C LEU A 63 -5.35 -29.94 -6.17
N PRO A 64 -6.61 -29.65 -5.78
CA PRO A 64 -7.38 -28.57 -6.37
C PRO A 64 -6.64 -27.22 -6.27
N PRO A 65 -6.91 -26.28 -7.19
CA PRO A 65 -6.25 -24.97 -7.22
C PRO A 65 -6.38 -24.21 -5.90
N HIS A 66 -5.23 -23.86 -5.31
CA HIS A 66 -5.19 -23.16 -4.03
C HIS A 66 -3.99 -22.22 -3.90
N VAL A 67 -4.16 -21.15 -3.12
CA VAL A 67 -3.09 -20.19 -2.83
C VAL A 67 -1.92 -20.84 -2.09
N PHE A 68 -2.21 -21.83 -1.24
CA PHE A 68 -1.21 -22.61 -0.51
C PHE A 68 -0.33 -23.47 -1.44
N ALA A 69 -0.88 -23.97 -2.55
CA ALA A 69 -0.08 -24.70 -3.54
C ALA A 69 0.95 -23.78 -4.23
N ILE A 70 0.60 -22.50 -4.47
CA ILE A 70 1.54 -21.52 -5.01
C ILE A 70 2.63 -21.21 -3.98
N ALA A 71 2.25 -21.02 -2.72
CA ALA A 71 3.20 -20.79 -1.63
C ALA A 71 4.17 -21.97 -1.44
N ASP A 72 3.67 -23.21 -1.44
CA ASP A 72 4.48 -24.43 -1.37
C ASP A 72 5.42 -24.56 -2.58
N ASN A 73 4.92 -24.27 -3.79
CA ASN A 73 5.74 -24.30 -5.00
C ASN A 73 6.89 -23.28 -4.94
N CYS A 74 6.64 -22.04 -4.51
CA CYS A 74 7.69 -21.04 -4.30
C CYS A 74 8.70 -21.54 -3.26
N TYR A 75 8.25 -22.03 -2.12
CA TYR A 75 9.14 -22.53 -1.07
C TYR A 75 9.98 -23.73 -1.52
N PHE A 76 9.36 -24.68 -2.20
CA PHE A 76 10.00 -25.87 -2.74
C PHE A 76 11.06 -25.51 -3.79
N ASN A 77 10.73 -24.65 -4.77
CA ASN A 77 11.66 -24.24 -5.82
C ASN A 77 12.83 -23.43 -5.25
N MET A 78 12.57 -22.55 -4.28
CA MET A 78 13.61 -21.83 -3.57
C MET A 78 14.63 -22.79 -2.96
N ARG A 79 14.17 -23.79 -2.20
CA ARG A 79 15.04 -24.77 -1.54
C ARG A 79 15.75 -25.69 -2.52
N ARG A 80 15.03 -26.18 -3.53
CA ARG A 80 15.56 -27.14 -4.52
C ARG A 80 16.59 -26.51 -5.44
N ASN A 81 16.27 -25.35 -6.00
CA ASN A 81 17.08 -24.70 -7.03
C ASN A 81 18.11 -23.73 -6.44
N LYS A 82 17.99 -23.42 -5.14
CA LYS A 82 18.79 -22.43 -4.44
C LYS A 82 18.76 -21.05 -5.10
N ARG A 83 17.58 -20.63 -5.54
CA ARG A 83 17.31 -19.33 -6.18
C ARG A 83 16.19 -18.63 -5.46
N ASP A 84 16.26 -17.31 -5.41
CA ASP A 84 15.20 -16.48 -4.86
C ASP A 84 13.94 -16.60 -5.72
N GLN A 85 12.78 -16.42 -5.10
CA GLN A 85 11.48 -16.56 -5.75
C GLN A 85 10.65 -15.30 -5.53
N CYS A 86 9.71 -15.03 -6.42
CA CYS A 86 8.77 -13.93 -6.27
C CYS A 86 7.35 -14.41 -6.60
N CYS A 87 6.38 -14.01 -5.79
CA CYS A 87 4.97 -14.16 -6.06
C CYS A 87 4.36 -12.77 -6.28
N VAL A 88 3.95 -12.52 -7.53
CA VAL A 88 3.28 -11.27 -7.92
C VAL A 88 1.77 -11.47 -7.82
N ILE A 89 1.12 -10.65 -7.00
CA ILE A 89 -0.33 -10.72 -6.74
C ILE A 89 -0.98 -9.48 -7.33
N SER A 90 -1.65 -9.64 -8.46
CA SER A 90 -2.27 -8.55 -9.21
C SER A 90 -3.80 -8.71 -9.28
N GLY A 91 -4.49 -7.62 -9.60
CA GLY A 91 -5.94 -7.59 -9.75
C GLY A 91 -6.53 -6.21 -9.40
N GLU A 92 -7.79 -6.00 -9.76
CA GLU A 92 -8.49 -4.76 -9.47
C GLU A 92 -8.64 -4.48 -7.96
N SER A 93 -9.01 -3.25 -7.60
CA SER A 93 -9.32 -2.92 -6.21
C SER A 93 -10.46 -3.81 -5.70
N GLY A 94 -10.29 -4.42 -4.52
CA GLY A 94 -11.27 -5.36 -3.96
C GLY A 94 -11.15 -6.81 -4.46
N ALA A 95 -10.22 -7.14 -5.37
CA ALA A 95 -10.06 -8.50 -5.90
C ALA A 95 -9.53 -9.54 -4.88
N GLY A 96 -9.08 -9.12 -3.69
CA GLY A 96 -8.55 -10.02 -2.65
C GLY A 96 -7.02 -10.19 -2.65
N LYS A 97 -6.27 -9.25 -3.23
CA LYS A 97 -4.80 -9.25 -3.27
C LYS A 97 -4.19 -9.35 -1.87
N THR A 98 -4.51 -8.38 -1.01
CA THR A 98 -3.98 -8.29 0.36
C THR A 98 -4.33 -9.51 1.22
N GLU A 99 -5.53 -10.08 1.06
CA GLU A 99 -5.91 -11.31 1.75
C GLU A 99 -5.10 -12.51 1.23
N SER A 100 -4.87 -12.60 -0.08
CA SER A 100 -4.00 -13.64 -0.66
C SER A 100 -2.57 -13.53 -0.16
N THR A 101 -2.03 -12.31 -0.04
CA THR A 101 -0.69 -12.06 0.54
C THR A 101 -0.62 -12.55 1.99
N LYS A 102 -1.63 -12.25 2.82
CA LYS A 102 -1.71 -12.74 4.21
C LYS A 102 -1.71 -14.25 4.27
N LEU A 103 -2.48 -14.91 3.41
CA LEU A 103 -2.58 -16.36 3.35
C LEU A 103 -1.26 -17.03 2.92
N ILE A 104 -0.57 -16.46 1.93
CA ILE A 104 0.77 -16.95 1.52
C ILE A 104 1.75 -16.81 2.69
N LEU A 105 1.76 -15.65 3.36
CA LEU A 105 2.63 -15.40 4.50
C LEU A 105 2.32 -16.35 5.67
N GLN A 106 1.05 -16.60 5.98
CA GLN A 106 0.62 -17.58 6.98
C GLN A 106 1.07 -19.00 6.63
N PHE A 107 1.00 -19.38 5.36
CA PHE A 107 1.48 -20.69 4.91
C PHE A 107 3.00 -20.81 5.08
N LEU A 108 3.76 -19.83 4.59
CA LEU A 108 5.23 -19.82 4.65
C LEU A 108 5.74 -19.85 6.09
N THR A 109 5.10 -19.11 6.99
CA THR A 109 5.44 -19.13 8.44
C THR A 109 5.13 -20.50 9.06
N ALA A 110 3.96 -21.08 8.78
CA ALA A 110 3.59 -22.39 9.32
C ALA A 110 4.53 -23.54 8.86
N ILE A 111 4.93 -23.57 7.59
CA ILE A 111 5.83 -24.62 7.06
C ILE A 111 7.30 -24.44 7.48
N SER A 112 7.69 -23.22 7.88
CA SER A 112 9.04 -22.92 8.32
C SER A 112 9.43 -23.66 9.62
N GLY A 113 8.42 -24.14 10.36
CA GLY A 113 8.58 -25.14 11.41
C GLY A 113 9.14 -24.61 12.73
N GLN A 114 9.33 -23.29 12.87
CA GLN A 114 9.74 -22.66 14.11
C GLN A 114 8.86 -21.44 14.36
N HIS A 115 7.87 -21.56 15.26
CA HIS A 115 7.07 -20.44 15.80
C HIS A 115 7.94 -19.43 16.55
N SER A 116 8.80 -18.77 15.79
CA SER A 116 9.81 -17.87 16.24
C SER A 116 9.17 -16.51 16.44
N TRP A 117 9.78 -15.72 17.33
CA TRP A 117 9.33 -14.35 17.58
C TRP A 117 9.28 -13.52 16.29
N ILE A 118 10.19 -13.80 15.35
CA ILE A 118 10.26 -13.09 14.07
C ILE A 118 9.03 -13.36 13.19
N GLU A 119 8.54 -14.59 13.10
CA GLU A 119 7.35 -14.91 12.31
C GLU A 119 6.12 -14.15 12.80
N GLN A 120 5.94 -14.09 14.12
CA GLN A 120 4.87 -13.32 14.73
C GLN A 120 4.99 -11.83 14.40
N GLN A 121 6.20 -11.26 14.50
CA GLN A 121 6.42 -9.86 14.17
C GLN A 121 6.11 -9.54 12.69
N VAL A 122 6.45 -10.43 11.76
CA VAL A 122 6.15 -10.24 10.34
C VAL A 122 4.64 -10.25 10.07
N LEU A 123 3.88 -11.13 10.75
CA LEU A 123 2.41 -11.15 10.64
C LEU A 123 1.76 -9.90 11.26
N GLU A 124 2.26 -9.45 12.41
CA GLU A 124 1.76 -8.27 13.16
C GLU A 124 2.10 -6.92 12.49
N ALA A 125 2.97 -6.91 11.48
CA ALA A 125 3.25 -5.70 10.70
C ALA A 125 2.05 -5.25 9.87
N ASN A 126 1.26 -6.20 9.33
CA ASN A 126 0.14 -5.90 8.43
C ASN A 126 -0.94 -5.00 9.07
N PRO A 127 -1.46 -5.28 10.29
CA PRO A 127 -2.43 -4.41 10.93
C PRO A 127 -1.99 -2.95 11.04
N ILE A 128 -0.70 -2.70 11.34
CA ILE A 128 -0.15 -1.35 11.43
C ILE A 128 -0.14 -0.70 10.04
N LEU A 129 0.37 -1.41 9.03
CA LEU A 129 0.44 -0.87 7.67
C LEU A 129 -0.95 -0.61 7.09
N GLU A 130 -1.94 -1.46 7.35
CA GLU A 130 -3.32 -1.23 6.92
C GLU A 130 -3.96 -0.04 7.64
N ALA A 131 -3.67 0.16 8.93
CA ALA A 131 -4.19 1.32 9.66
C ALA A 131 -3.72 2.65 9.05
N PHE A 132 -2.46 2.75 8.65
CA PHE A 132 -1.87 3.98 8.10
C PHE A 132 -1.87 4.05 6.57
N GLY A 133 -2.08 2.94 5.89
CA GLY A 133 -1.94 2.83 4.43
C GLY A 133 -3.24 2.45 3.72
N ASN A 134 -4.29 2.04 4.44
CA ASN A 134 -5.57 1.69 3.84
C ASN A 134 -6.65 2.72 4.18
N ALA A 135 -7.62 2.81 3.28
CA ALA A 135 -8.79 3.67 3.42
C ALA A 135 -10.02 2.99 2.79
N LYS A 136 -11.21 3.50 3.13
CA LYS A 136 -12.45 3.12 2.43
C LYS A 136 -12.54 3.92 1.13
N THR A 137 -12.78 3.22 0.03
CA THR A 137 -13.15 3.76 -1.28
C THR A 137 -14.52 3.25 -1.70
N ILE A 138 -15.06 3.77 -2.80
CA ILE A 138 -16.35 3.31 -3.36
C ILE A 138 -16.35 1.80 -3.66
N ARG A 139 -15.19 1.25 -4.06
CA ARG A 139 -15.07 -0.16 -4.49
C ARG A 139 -14.66 -1.11 -3.37
N ASN A 140 -14.07 -0.61 -2.27
CA ASN A 140 -13.49 -1.45 -1.23
C ASN A 140 -13.33 -0.68 0.10
N ASP A 141 -13.90 -1.22 1.18
CA ASP A 141 -13.83 -0.65 2.53
C ASP A 141 -12.44 -0.70 3.17
N ASN A 142 -11.55 -1.56 2.66
CA ASN A 142 -10.17 -1.68 3.10
C ASN A 142 -9.19 -1.63 1.91
N SER A 143 -9.34 -0.62 1.05
CA SER A 143 -8.46 -0.43 -0.09
C SER A 143 -7.07 -0.03 0.35
N SER A 144 -6.06 -0.81 -0.03
CA SER A 144 -4.65 -0.40 0.07
C SER A 144 -4.44 0.84 -0.78
N ARG A 145 -3.91 1.91 -0.17
CA ARG A 145 -3.53 3.19 -0.82
C ARG A 145 -2.01 3.38 -0.83
N PHE A 146 -1.28 2.26 -0.81
CA PHE A 146 0.15 2.13 -1.10
C PHE A 146 0.41 0.71 -1.66
N GLY A 147 1.48 0.55 -2.43
CA GLY A 147 2.00 -0.76 -2.83
C GLY A 147 3.02 -1.27 -1.81
N LYS A 148 3.09 -2.59 -1.61
CA LYS A 148 4.04 -3.22 -0.71
C LYS A 148 4.75 -4.42 -1.34
N TYR A 149 6.05 -4.48 -1.13
CA TYR A 149 6.86 -5.65 -1.42
C TYR A 149 7.40 -6.20 -0.09
N ILE A 150 7.08 -7.46 0.20
CA ILE A 150 7.52 -8.15 1.41
C ILE A 150 8.55 -9.19 1.00
N ASP A 151 9.81 -8.96 1.34
CA ASP A 151 10.93 -9.84 1.07
C ASP A 151 11.22 -10.69 2.31
N ILE A 152 10.89 -11.99 2.25
CA ILE A 152 11.03 -12.91 3.39
C ILE A 152 12.35 -13.65 3.26
N HIS A 153 13.20 -13.62 4.28
CA HIS A 153 14.53 -14.21 4.27
C HIS A 153 14.55 -15.56 4.97
N PHE A 154 15.11 -16.54 4.28
CA PHE A 154 15.25 -17.91 4.75
C PHE A 154 16.73 -18.28 4.89
N ASN A 155 17.03 -18.98 5.98
CA ASN A 155 18.33 -19.59 6.17
C ASN A 155 18.46 -20.88 5.33
N GLN A 156 19.65 -21.50 5.36
CA GLN A 156 19.93 -22.72 4.59
C GLN A 156 19.05 -23.92 4.95
N ASN A 157 18.47 -23.94 6.15
CA ASN A 157 17.56 -24.99 6.59
C ASN A 157 16.12 -24.74 6.13
N GLY A 158 15.84 -23.60 5.50
CA GLY A 158 14.50 -23.19 5.08
C GLY A 158 13.67 -22.58 6.20
N VAL A 159 14.33 -22.08 7.26
CA VAL A 159 13.68 -21.38 8.38
C VAL A 159 13.71 -19.87 8.16
N ILE A 160 12.62 -19.17 8.44
CA ILE A 160 12.51 -17.71 8.37
C ILE A 160 13.43 -17.09 9.42
N GLU A 161 14.37 -16.25 8.99
CA GLU A 161 15.31 -15.56 9.87
C GLU A 161 15.09 -14.03 9.93
N GLY A 162 14.25 -13.51 9.04
CA GLY A 162 13.94 -12.10 8.93
C GLY A 162 13.03 -11.80 7.75
N ALA A 163 12.60 -10.56 7.65
CA ALA A 163 11.94 -10.03 6.47
C ALA A 163 12.25 -8.54 6.29
N ARG A 164 11.95 -8.01 5.11
CA ARG A 164 12.03 -6.59 4.80
C ARG A 164 10.80 -6.17 4.02
N ILE A 165 10.21 -5.04 4.41
CA ILE A 165 9.06 -4.45 3.74
C ILE A 165 9.51 -3.18 3.01
N GLU A 166 9.20 -3.11 1.73
CA GLU A 166 9.35 -1.90 0.92
C GLU A 166 7.97 -1.37 0.53
N GLN A 167 7.81 -0.05 0.64
CA GLN A 167 6.56 0.64 0.30
C GLN A 167 6.74 1.47 -0.98
N PHE A 168 5.65 1.58 -1.75
CA PHE A 168 5.61 2.35 -3.00
C PHE A 168 4.33 3.18 -3.07
N LEU A 169 4.43 4.37 -3.66
CA LEU A 169 3.28 5.18 -4.10
C LEU A 169 2.17 5.34 -3.05
N LEU A 170 2.52 5.71 -1.81
CA LEU A 170 1.51 6.15 -0.84
C LEU A 170 0.72 7.33 -1.42
N GLU A 171 -0.60 7.23 -1.48
CA GLU A 171 -1.50 8.28 -1.96
C GLU A 171 -1.60 9.41 -0.91
N LYS A 172 -0.62 10.29 -0.87
CA LYS A 172 -0.54 11.35 0.14
C LYS A 172 -1.68 12.36 0.00
N SER A 173 -2.16 12.62 -1.21
CA SER A 173 -3.26 13.55 -1.50
C SER A 173 -4.54 13.21 -0.71
N ARG A 174 -4.78 11.92 -0.43
CA ARG A 174 -5.90 11.44 0.40
C ARG A 174 -5.96 12.06 1.79
N VAL A 175 -4.82 12.48 2.34
CA VAL A 175 -4.77 13.14 3.65
C VAL A 175 -5.58 14.44 3.63
N CYS A 176 -5.58 15.15 2.50
CA CYS A 176 -6.15 16.49 2.35
C CYS A 176 -7.47 16.51 1.58
N TRP A 177 -7.74 15.51 0.75
CA TRP A 177 -8.95 15.45 -0.07
C TRP A 177 -9.45 14.02 -0.23
N GLN A 178 -10.77 13.81 -0.19
CA GLN A 178 -11.40 12.52 -0.44
C GLN A 178 -12.62 12.74 -1.34
N ALA A 179 -12.88 11.79 -2.24
CA ALA A 179 -14.09 11.80 -3.04
C ALA A 179 -15.34 11.52 -2.16
N PRO A 180 -16.55 11.91 -2.60
CA PRO A 180 -17.79 11.57 -1.91
C PRO A 180 -17.88 10.06 -1.62
N GLU A 181 -18.40 9.70 -0.44
CA GLU A 181 -18.53 8.33 0.08
C GLU A 181 -17.21 7.60 0.41
N GLU A 182 -16.05 8.23 0.19
CA GLU A 182 -14.75 7.71 0.61
C GLU A 182 -14.33 8.21 2.00
N ARG A 183 -13.36 7.51 2.60
CA ARG A 183 -12.71 7.93 3.83
C ARG A 183 -11.25 8.31 3.61
N ASN A 184 -10.75 9.07 4.57
CA ASN A 184 -9.33 9.21 4.83
C ASN A 184 -8.74 7.87 5.38
N TYR A 185 -7.44 7.82 5.65
CA TYR A 185 -6.79 6.64 6.22
C TYR A 185 -7.42 6.22 7.55
N HIS A 186 -7.53 4.90 7.78
CA HIS A 186 -8.25 4.34 8.93
C HIS A 186 -7.75 4.90 10.26
N ILE A 187 -6.44 5.12 10.40
CA ILE A 187 -5.81 5.61 11.65
C ILE A 187 -6.45 6.90 12.20
N PHE A 188 -6.94 7.80 11.34
CA PHE A 188 -7.60 9.03 11.77
C PHE A 188 -8.93 8.78 12.49
N TYR A 189 -9.61 7.67 12.18
CA TYR A 189 -10.89 7.27 12.78
C TYR A 189 -10.65 6.36 13.99
N LEU A 190 -9.72 5.41 13.86
CA LEU A 190 -9.35 4.45 14.91
C LEU A 190 -8.86 5.16 16.19
N GLY A 191 -8.04 6.21 16.02
CA GLY A 191 -7.49 6.99 17.13
C GLY A 191 -8.52 7.88 17.86
N GLY A 192 -9.68 8.15 17.25
CA GLY A 192 -10.75 8.98 17.83
C GLY A 192 -11.39 8.37 19.08
N SER A 193 -11.22 7.07 19.30
CA SER A 193 -11.79 6.37 20.46
C SER A 193 -10.91 6.45 21.73
N GLN A 194 -9.57 6.50 21.64
CA GLN A 194 -8.69 6.52 22.83
C GLN A 194 -7.35 7.25 22.69
N GLY A 195 -6.67 7.24 21.54
CA GLY A 195 -5.33 7.83 21.40
C GLY A 195 -5.33 9.34 21.15
N ILE A 196 -5.91 9.74 20.02
CA ILE A 196 -6.06 11.15 19.63
C ILE A 196 -6.97 11.85 20.67
N HIS A 197 -8.00 11.17 21.16
CA HIS A 197 -8.91 11.68 22.20
C HIS A 197 -8.23 11.85 23.58
N ALA A 198 -7.27 11.00 23.96
CA ALA A 198 -6.50 11.18 25.20
C ALA A 198 -5.56 12.39 25.15
N VAL A 199 -4.98 12.68 23.97
CA VAL A 199 -4.22 13.93 23.76
C VAL A 199 -5.12 15.13 24.06
N TYR A 200 -6.37 15.13 23.57
CA TYR A 200 -7.33 16.20 23.85
C TYR A 200 -7.82 16.25 25.31
N LYS A 201 -8.01 15.11 25.99
CA LYS A 201 -8.47 15.06 27.40
C LYS A 201 -7.41 15.54 28.41
N GLY A 202 -6.12 15.39 28.11
CA GLY A 202 -5.04 15.90 28.96
C GLY A 202 -4.92 17.43 28.97
N LEU A 203 -5.67 18.13 28.11
CA LEU A 203 -5.65 19.57 27.94
C LEU A 203 -6.92 20.17 28.58
N SER A 204 -6.79 20.61 29.83
CA SER A 204 -7.85 21.18 30.67
C SER A 204 -8.49 22.48 30.13
N ALA A 205 -8.04 23.01 28.97
CA ALA A 205 -8.52 24.24 28.37
C ALA A 205 -9.48 24.06 27.16
N CYS A 206 -9.66 22.86 26.61
CA CYS A 206 -10.47 22.67 25.40
C CYS A 206 -11.78 21.91 25.64
N ARG A 207 -12.66 22.48 26.47
CA ARG A 207 -14.02 21.96 26.65
C ARG A 207 -14.93 22.16 25.42
N SER A 208 -14.64 23.12 24.53
CA SER A 208 -15.48 23.34 23.33
C SER A 208 -15.18 22.42 22.15
N PHE A 209 -14.02 21.75 22.12
CA PHE A 209 -13.67 20.78 21.06
C PHE A 209 -14.20 19.36 21.34
N LEU A 210 -14.58 19.08 22.60
CA LEU A 210 -15.15 17.80 23.03
C LEU A 210 -16.53 17.50 22.42
N CYS A 211 -17.24 18.52 21.93
CA CYS A 211 -18.60 18.34 21.39
C CYS A 211 -18.61 17.70 19.99
N CYS A 212 -17.52 17.83 19.20
CA CYS A 212 -17.49 17.33 17.82
C CYS A 212 -17.07 15.86 17.71
N ILE A 213 -16.31 15.35 18.69
CA ILE A 213 -15.86 13.95 18.70
C ILE A 213 -16.98 13.01 19.18
N GLY A 214 -17.95 13.51 19.96
CA GLY A 214 -19.10 12.75 20.44
C GLY A 214 -20.30 12.66 19.49
N THR A 215 -20.29 13.41 18.38
CA THR A 215 -21.43 13.53 17.45
C THR A 215 -21.17 12.96 16.05
N GLY A 216 -20.10 12.21 15.84
CA GLY A 216 -19.79 11.67 14.51
C GLY A 216 -19.43 12.74 13.47
N ARG A 217 -19.10 13.97 13.88
CA ARG A 217 -18.63 15.04 13.00
C ARG A 217 -17.15 15.29 13.27
N VAL A 218 -16.31 14.37 12.79
CA VAL A 218 -14.87 14.62 12.76
C VAL A 218 -14.63 15.59 11.60
N PHE A 219 -14.32 16.85 11.91
CA PHE A 219 -13.79 17.82 10.96
C PHE A 219 -12.50 17.26 10.38
N LEU A 220 -12.64 16.58 9.26
CA LEU A 220 -11.58 16.14 8.38
C LEU A 220 -11.66 17.08 7.19
N THR A 221 -10.63 17.93 7.11
CA THR A 221 -10.20 18.69 5.93
C THR A 221 -11.17 19.72 5.34
N CYS A 222 -10.77 20.99 5.51
CA CYS A 222 -11.09 22.16 4.70
C CYS A 222 -12.54 22.69 4.78
N GLY A 223 -12.75 23.69 5.63
CA GLY A 223 -13.42 24.98 5.34
C GLY A 223 -14.60 25.06 4.34
N CYS A 224 -15.45 24.04 4.23
CA CYS A 224 -16.68 24.09 3.45
C CYS A 224 -17.74 23.13 4.00
N ASP A 225 -18.29 23.44 5.18
CA ASP A 225 -19.60 22.98 5.73
C ASP A 225 -20.04 21.50 5.65
N VAL A 226 -19.24 20.57 5.16
CA VAL A 226 -19.53 19.13 5.06
C VAL A 226 -18.20 18.39 5.13
N ALA A 227 -18.07 17.34 5.95
CA ALA A 227 -16.95 16.41 5.79
C ALA A 227 -16.98 15.93 4.33
N GLN A 228 -15.98 16.25 3.50
CA GLN A 228 -16.12 16.13 2.03
C GLN A 228 -16.47 14.72 1.51
N GLY A 229 -16.23 13.67 2.31
CA GLY A 229 -16.65 12.29 2.01
C GLY A 229 -17.99 11.84 2.61
N ASP A 230 -18.60 12.61 3.51
CA ASP A 230 -19.86 12.34 4.26
C ASP A 230 -19.99 10.90 4.83
N CYS A 231 -18.85 10.26 5.14
CA CYS A 231 -18.79 8.88 5.59
C CYS A 231 -17.83 8.72 6.77
N THR A 232 -18.35 8.74 8.00
CA THR A 232 -17.51 8.58 9.21
C THR A 232 -17.51 7.17 9.77
N SER A 233 -18.48 6.33 9.41
CA SER A 233 -18.60 4.94 9.87
C SER A 233 -18.41 3.92 8.73
N CYS A 234 -17.83 2.77 9.05
CA CYS A 234 -17.83 1.58 8.20
C CYS A 234 -18.66 0.49 8.86
N ASP A 235 -19.64 -0.05 8.14
CA ASP A 235 -20.49 -1.11 8.65
C ASP A 235 -19.66 -2.35 9.01
N GLY A 236 -19.95 -2.95 10.17
CA GLY A 236 -19.24 -4.14 10.68
C GLY A 236 -17.87 -3.87 11.30
N ARG A 237 -17.40 -2.61 11.33
CA ARG A 237 -16.09 -2.25 11.88
C ARG A 237 -16.19 -1.70 13.30
N ASN A 238 -15.34 -2.18 14.21
CA ASN A 238 -15.25 -1.66 15.57
C ASN A 238 -13.89 -0.97 15.75
N ASP A 239 -13.89 0.34 15.53
CA ASP A 239 -12.68 1.16 15.53
C ASP A 239 -11.91 1.10 16.86
N ALA A 240 -12.62 0.98 17.99
CA ALA A 240 -11.99 0.87 19.30
C ALA A 240 -11.27 -0.47 19.49
N LYS A 241 -11.87 -1.56 19.03
CA LYS A 241 -11.26 -2.90 19.08
C LYS A 241 -10.06 -3.00 18.12
N GLU A 242 -10.18 -2.44 16.92
CA GLU A 242 -9.09 -2.39 15.95
C GLU A 242 -7.92 -1.55 16.46
N TYR A 243 -8.19 -0.40 17.09
CA TYR A 243 -7.14 0.42 17.67
C TYR A 243 -6.39 -0.30 18.81
N ALA A 244 -7.10 -1.04 19.66
CA ALA A 244 -6.47 -1.86 20.70
C ALA A 244 -5.58 -2.95 20.10
N HIS A 245 -6.00 -3.56 18.99
CA HIS A 245 -5.19 -4.54 18.26
C HIS A 245 -3.92 -3.89 17.67
N ILE A 246 -4.04 -2.73 17.01
CA ILE A 246 -2.89 -1.98 16.48
C ILE A 246 -1.90 -1.60 17.58
N ARG A 247 -2.39 -1.17 18.75
CA ARG A 247 -1.52 -0.85 19.89
C ARG A 247 -0.76 -2.09 20.39
N SER A 248 -1.41 -3.25 20.40
CA SER A 248 -0.74 -4.52 20.75
C SER A 248 0.31 -4.90 19.70
N ALA A 249 -0.01 -4.79 18.40
CA ALA A 249 0.92 -5.04 17.30
C ALA A 249 2.15 -4.11 17.37
N MET A 250 1.94 -2.81 17.65
CA MET A 250 3.01 -1.84 17.85
C MET A 250 3.95 -2.25 18.99
N LYS A 251 3.43 -2.80 20.10
CA LYS A 251 4.29 -3.31 21.18
C LYS A 251 5.10 -4.54 20.76
N ILE A 252 4.51 -5.47 20.01
CA ILE A 252 5.20 -6.66 19.47
C ILE A 252 6.34 -6.24 18.53
N LEU A 253 6.14 -5.16 17.77
CA LEU A 253 7.12 -4.56 16.87
C LEU A 253 8.02 -3.51 17.52
N MET A 254 8.13 -3.54 18.86
CA MET A 254 9.09 -2.75 19.63
C MET A 254 8.93 -1.22 19.48
N PHE A 255 7.71 -0.75 19.27
CA PHE A 255 7.37 0.67 19.41
C PHE A 255 7.24 1.00 20.90
N SER A 256 7.94 2.02 21.36
CA SER A 256 7.79 2.51 22.73
C SER A 256 6.49 3.29 22.90
N ASP A 257 5.99 3.38 24.14
CA ASP A 257 4.82 4.22 24.44
C ASP A 257 5.07 5.70 24.09
N SER A 258 6.32 6.18 24.17
CA SER A 258 6.68 7.54 23.76
C SER A 258 6.61 7.74 22.25
N GLU A 259 7.10 6.76 21.47
CA GLU A 259 7.04 6.79 20.00
C GLU A 259 5.58 6.77 19.51
N HIS A 260 4.75 5.92 20.12
CA HIS A 260 3.31 5.87 19.83
C HIS A 260 2.62 7.21 20.15
N TRP A 261 3.01 7.84 21.26
CA TRP A 261 2.51 9.16 21.65
C TRP A 261 2.95 10.24 20.64
N ASP A 262 4.20 10.19 20.17
CA ASP A 262 4.73 11.09 19.13
C ASP A 262 3.98 10.97 17.80
N ILE A 263 3.70 9.75 17.35
CA ILE A 263 2.84 9.52 16.17
C ILE A 263 1.46 10.13 16.39
N SER A 264 0.84 9.88 17.55
CA SER A 264 -0.51 10.38 17.86
C SER A 264 -0.59 11.92 17.84
N LYS A 265 0.45 12.60 18.32
CA LYS A 265 0.54 14.07 18.27
C LYS A 265 0.67 14.60 16.85
N LEU A 266 1.48 13.95 16.02
CA LEU A 266 1.66 14.36 14.63
C LEU A 266 0.37 14.16 13.83
N LEU A 267 -0.38 13.08 14.07
CA LEU A 267 -1.70 12.87 13.50
C LEU A 267 -2.69 13.95 13.95
N ALA A 268 -2.71 14.29 15.25
CA ALA A 268 -3.54 15.39 15.75
C ALA A 268 -3.14 16.74 15.11
N ALA A 269 -1.84 16.99 14.92
CA ALA A 269 -1.35 18.19 14.27
C ALA A 269 -1.79 18.27 12.80
N ILE A 270 -1.79 17.16 12.06
CA ILE A 270 -2.33 17.09 10.69
C ILE A 270 -3.80 17.49 10.67
N LEU A 271 -4.61 16.96 11.58
CA LEU A 271 -6.03 17.32 11.69
C LEU A 271 -6.22 18.80 12.03
N HIS A 272 -5.40 19.35 12.92
CA HIS A 272 -5.44 20.77 13.24
C HIS A 272 -5.04 21.67 12.09
N LEU A 273 -4.00 21.31 11.33
CA LEU A 273 -3.58 22.06 10.14
C LEU A 273 -4.68 22.12 9.10
N GLY A 274 -5.49 21.06 8.96
CA GLY A 274 -6.66 21.04 8.08
C GLY A 274 -7.81 21.96 8.50
N ASN A 275 -7.76 22.51 9.72
CA ASN A 275 -8.75 23.45 10.26
C ASN A 275 -8.21 24.91 10.31
N VAL A 276 -7.02 25.16 9.77
CA VAL A 276 -6.49 26.52 9.68
C VAL A 276 -7.17 27.23 8.51
N GLU A 277 -7.80 28.36 8.79
CA GLU A 277 -8.38 29.25 7.79
C GLU A 277 -7.54 30.54 7.70
N PHE A 278 -7.39 31.07 6.48
CA PHE A 278 -6.71 32.33 6.23
C PHE A 278 -7.74 33.45 6.03
N GLU A 279 -7.78 34.42 6.94
CA GLU A 279 -8.54 35.66 6.77
C GLU A 279 -7.61 36.82 6.39
N GLY A 280 -7.55 37.16 5.10
CA GLY A 280 -6.96 38.42 4.62
C GLY A 280 -5.55 38.75 5.18
N ARG A 281 -5.34 40.01 5.61
CA ARG A 281 -4.02 40.58 5.95
C ARG A 281 -3.40 40.12 7.27
N LEU A 282 -4.11 39.45 8.17
CA LEU A 282 -3.60 39.19 9.53
C LEU A 282 -4.20 37.91 10.11
N GLY A 283 -3.35 36.88 10.18
CA GLY A 283 -3.40 35.91 11.27
C GLY A 283 -3.90 34.53 10.88
N ILE A 284 -3.04 33.54 11.12
CA ILE A 284 -3.45 32.15 11.36
C ILE A 284 -4.32 32.16 12.64
N ILE A 285 -5.62 31.94 12.50
CA ILE A 285 -6.57 32.04 13.64
C ILE A 285 -6.35 30.92 14.69
N CYS A 286 -5.74 29.79 14.30
CA CYS A 286 -5.53 28.65 15.20
C CYS A 286 -4.26 27.84 14.85
N ALA A 287 -3.10 28.21 15.39
CA ALA A 287 -1.92 27.33 15.39
C ALA A 287 -1.62 26.85 16.82
N TRP A 288 -1.74 25.53 17.04
CA TRP A 288 -1.59 24.87 18.34
C TRP A 288 -0.11 24.56 18.67
N PRO A 289 0.32 24.63 19.95
CA PRO A 289 1.71 24.47 20.39
C PRO A 289 2.41 23.11 20.17
N PHE A 290 1.80 22.09 19.53
CA PHE A 290 2.39 20.74 19.50
C PHE A 290 3.62 20.62 18.58
N LEU A 291 3.61 21.34 17.47
CA LEU A 291 4.73 21.35 16.52
C LEU A 291 5.96 22.13 17.04
N ARG A 292 5.87 22.79 18.21
CA ARG A 292 6.83 23.82 18.67
C ARG A 292 7.11 24.89 17.59
N LEU A 293 6.25 25.00 16.58
CA LEU A 293 6.30 26.03 15.57
C LEU A 293 5.59 27.23 16.15
N ASP A 294 6.35 28.29 16.41
CA ASP A 294 5.77 29.60 16.68
C ASP A 294 4.92 30.00 15.47
N VAL A 295 3.72 30.54 15.71
CA VAL A 295 2.79 30.95 14.66
C VAL A 295 3.47 31.92 13.69
N LYS A 296 4.34 32.79 14.23
CA LYS A 296 5.17 33.70 13.43
C LYS A 296 6.19 32.97 12.56
N SER A 297 6.74 31.84 13.01
CA SER A 297 7.66 31.04 12.18
C SER A 297 6.94 30.36 11.03
N LEU A 298 5.68 29.94 11.23
CA LEU A 298 4.85 29.39 10.16
C LEU A 298 4.47 30.48 9.14
N GLU A 299 4.08 31.66 9.62
CA GLU A 299 3.81 32.83 8.77
C GLU A 299 5.05 33.22 7.95
N VAL A 300 6.23 33.26 8.59
CA VAL A 300 7.50 33.55 7.90
C VAL A 300 7.82 32.48 6.85
N LEU A 301 7.61 31.19 7.12
CA LEU A 301 7.82 30.12 6.13
C LEU A 301 6.88 30.25 4.92
N ILE A 302 5.61 30.59 5.15
CA ILE A 302 4.62 30.79 4.08
C ILE A 302 4.98 32.02 3.24
N VAL A 303 5.42 33.11 3.88
CA VAL A 303 5.87 34.34 3.20
C VAL A 303 7.18 34.13 2.46
N GLN A 304 8.15 33.40 3.02
CA GLN A 304 9.42 33.06 2.36
C GLN A 304 9.23 32.13 1.16
N ALA A 305 8.25 31.22 1.20
CA ALA A 305 7.89 30.39 0.05
C ALA A 305 7.21 31.22 -1.06
N ALA A 306 6.60 32.36 -0.71
CA ALA A 306 5.90 33.23 -1.66
C ALA A 306 6.82 34.25 -2.35
N ASP A 307 8.03 34.52 -1.84
CA ASP A 307 8.82 35.68 -2.26
C ASP A 307 10.06 35.34 -3.11
N GLY A 308 9.82 35.28 -4.42
CA GLY A 308 10.82 35.60 -5.43
C GLY A 308 10.77 37.10 -5.77
N ARG A 309 11.25 37.95 -4.86
CA ARG A 309 11.64 39.37 -5.07
C ARG A 309 10.66 40.42 -5.58
N ASP A 310 9.42 40.12 -5.98
CA ASP A 310 8.51 41.16 -6.52
C ASP A 310 7.15 41.25 -5.79
N ALA A 311 6.99 42.37 -5.08
CA ALA A 311 5.77 43.06 -4.66
C ALA A 311 4.53 42.23 -4.24
N PHE A 312 4.28 42.21 -2.92
CA PHE A 312 3.00 42.15 -2.19
C PHE A 312 1.70 42.09 -3.04
N ASP A 313 1.36 40.90 -3.54
CA ASP A 313 0.02 40.58 -4.02
C ASP A 313 -0.69 39.68 -3.00
N MET A 314 -1.72 40.23 -2.35
CA MET A 314 -2.49 39.56 -1.28
C MET A 314 -3.17 38.29 -1.78
N SER A 315 -3.58 38.25 -3.06
CA SER A 315 -4.18 37.08 -3.67
C SER A 315 -3.17 35.93 -3.78
N LYS A 316 -1.93 36.23 -4.16
CA LYS A 316 -0.84 35.24 -4.24
C LYS A 316 -0.45 34.69 -2.88
N THR A 317 -0.40 35.50 -1.83
CA THR A 317 -0.09 35.03 -0.46
C THR A 317 -1.17 34.10 0.08
N VAL A 318 -2.46 34.41 -0.14
CA VAL A 318 -3.57 33.54 0.28
C VAL A 318 -3.59 32.24 -0.52
N MET A 319 -3.37 32.29 -1.83
CA MET A 319 -3.29 31.10 -2.68
C MET A 319 -2.10 30.20 -2.30
N MET A 320 -0.92 30.78 -2.08
CA MET A 320 0.29 30.04 -1.67
C MET A 320 0.15 29.48 -0.24
N GLY A 321 -0.44 30.23 0.69
CA GLY A 321 -0.75 29.75 2.04
C GLY A 321 -1.72 28.57 2.01
N SER A 322 -2.77 28.65 1.18
CA SER A 322 -3.73 27.57 0.97
C SER A 322 -3.06 26.32 0.39
N HIS A 323 -2.18 26.48 -0.61
CA HIS A 323 -1.38 25.37 -1.14
C HIS A 323 -0.44 24.77 -0.10
N PHE A 324 0.17 25.60 0.76
CA PHE A 324 1.03 25.12 1.84
C PHE A 324 0.24 24.27 2.85
N LEU A 325 -0.97 24.68 3.23
CA LEU A 325 -1.84 23.88 4.10
C LEU A 325 -2.32 22.58 3.46
N LEU A 326 -2.32 22.47 2.12
CA LEU A 326 -2.58 21.21 1.43
C LEU A 326 -1.32 20.33 1.35
N ILE A 327 -0.14 20.89 1.11
CA ILE A 327 1.08 20.11 0.86
C ILE A 327 1.78 19.69 2.16
N PHE A 328 1.80 20.56 3.16
CA PHE A 328 2.55 20.33 4.39
C PHE A 328 2.03 19.11 5.19
N PRO A 329 0.71 18.92 5.40
CA PRO A 329 0.18 17.73 6.05
C PRO A 329 0.49 16.44 5.29
N GLN A 330 0.45 16.46 3.95
CA GLN A 330 0.84 15.34 3.10
C GLN A 330 2.30 14.95 3.31
N GLY A 331 3.19 15.95 3.42
CA GLY A 331 4.60 15.75 3.72
C GLY A 331 4.85 15.14 5.09
N ILE A 332 4.15 15.62 6.13
CA ILE A 332 4.21 15.06 7.48
C ILE A 332 3.74 13.61 7.46
N TYR A 333 2.55 13.34 6.90
CA TYR A 333 1.97 12.00 6.87
C TYR A 333 2.87 11.01 6.12
N GLY A 334 3.39 11.41 4.95
CA GLY A 334 4.32 10.58 4.19
C GLY A 334 5.60 10.24 4.98
N ARG A 335 6.13 11.17 5.78
CA ARG A 335 7.28 10.88 6.66
C ARG A 335 6.92 10.01 7.85
N ILE A 336 5.74 10.16 8.46
CA ILE A 336 5.25 9.25 9.51
C ILE A 336 5.19 7.83 8.96
N PHE A 337 4.57 7.64 7.79
CA PHE A 337 4.41 6.33 7.18
C PHE A 337 5.77 5.67 6.87
N LEU A 338 6.69 6.41 6.24
CA LEU A 338 8.06 5.94 5.99
C LEU A 338 8.79 5.58 7.29
N TRP A 339 8.66 6.40 8.34
CA TRP A 339 9.27 6.12 9.63
C TRP A 339 8.70 4.84 10.26
N ILE A 340 7.38 4.63 10.19
CA ILE A 340 6.73 3.40 10.66
C ILE A 340 7.28 2.18 9.92
N VAL A 341 7.36 2.22 8.59
CA VAL A 341 7.93 1.12 7.79
C VAL A 341 9.38 0.84 8.18
N ASN A 342 10.20 1.87 8.37
CA ASN A 342 11.58 1.72 8.82
C ASN A 342 11.69 1.14 10.23
N LYS A 343 10.78 1.53 11.14
CA LYS A 343 10.73 1.02 12.51
C LYS A 343 10.34 -0.45 12.52
N ILE A 344 9.34 -0.84 11.73
CA ILE A 344 8.96 -2.24 11.50
C ILE A 344 10.16 -3.01 10.97
N ASN A 345 10.79 -2.54 9.89
CA ASN A 345 11.99 -3.16 9.32
C ASN A 345 13.12 -3.30 10.36
N SER A 346 13.31 -2.33 11.25
CA SER A 346 14.33 -2.45 12.30
C SER A 346 14.02 -3.56 13.32
N ALA A 347 12.76 -3.97 13.46
CA ALA A 347 12.34 -5.07 14.32
C ALA A 347 12.38 -6.43 13.60
N ILE A 348 12.07 -6.49 12.30
CA ILE A 348 11.95 -7.74 11.54
C ILE A 348 13.17 -8.08 10.67
N PHE A 349 14.00 -7.09 10.34
CA PHE A 349 15.17 -7.31 9.50
C PHE A 349 16.36 -7.71 10.37
N ASN A 350 16.86 -8.91 10.16
CA ASN A 350 18.11 -9.35 10.74
C ASN A 350 19.21 -9.25 9.67
N PRO A 351 20.26 -8.43 9.81
CA PRO A 351 21.30 -8.31 8.77
C PRO A 351 22.01 -9.65 8.53
N ALA A 352 22.44 -9.89 7.29
CA ALA A 352 23.14 -11.12 6.92
C ALA A 352 24.42 -11.26 7.72
N SER A 353 24.69 -12.47 8.22
CA SER A 353 25.99 -12.79 8.80
C SER A 353 27.07 -12.48 7.76
N GLN A 354 28.14 -11.78 8.13
CA GLN A 354 29.26 -11.41 7.23
C GLN A 354 30.01 -12.62 6.64
N ASN A 355 29.59 -13.84 6.95
CA ASN A 355 30.14 -15.06 6.38
C ASN A 355 29.60 -15.30 4.96
N PRO A 356 30.45 -15.25 3.92
CA PRO A 356 30.03 -15.49 2.53
C PRO A 356 29.56 -16.92 2.25
N LYS A 357 29.70 -17.84 3.22
CA LYS A 357 29.15 -19.21 3.16
C LYS A 357 27.67 -19.29 3.53
N ASN A 358 27.08 -18.25 4.13
CA ASN A 358 25.66 -18.17 4.44
C ASN A 358 24.93 -17.39 3.35
N THR A 359 24.74 -18.02 2.19
CA THR A 359 23.82 -17.49 1.17
C THR A 359 22.40 -17.55 1.72
N ARG A 360 21.80 -16.37 1.93
CA ARG A 360 20.38 -16.25 2.22
C ARG A 360 19.58 -16.45 0.96
N GLN A 361 18.42 -17.07 1.11
CA GLN A 361 17.43 -17.16 0.05
C GLN A 361 16.24 -16.29 0.43
N SER A 362 15.53 -15.78 -0.57
CA SER A 362 14.33 -15.00 -0.30
C SER A 362 13.13 -15.39 -1.15
N ILE A 363 11.95 -15.14 -0.57
CA ILE A 363 10.67 -15.17 -1.27
C ILE A 363 10.07 -13.77 -1.16
N GLY A 364 9.98 -13.09 -2.30
CA GLY A 364 9.32 -11.81 -2.45
C GLY A 364 7.83 -11.96 -2.66
N LEU A 365 7.01 -11.18 -1.95
CA LEU A 365 5.58 -11.05 -2.17
C LEU A 365 5.27 -9.63 -2.59
N LEU A 366 4.80 -9.45 -3.84
CA LEU A 366 4.39 -8.15 -4.35
C LEU A 366 2.86 -8.01 -4.28
N ASP A 367 2.38 -7.12 -3.41
CA ASP A 367 0.99 -6.66 -3.33
C ASP A 367 0.95 -5.20 -3.77
N ILE A 368 0.54 -4.99 -5.02
CA ILE A 368 0.50 -3.68 -5.66
C ILE A 368 -0.93 -3.37 -6.12
N PHE A 369 -1.21 -2.08 -6.30
CA PHE A 369 -2.41 -1.61 -6.98
C PHE A 369 -2.58 -2.28 -8.34
N GLY A 370 -3.82 -2.60 -8.70
CA GLY A 370 -4.15 -2.89 -10.10
C GLY A 370 -4.28 -1.61 -10.92
N PHE A 371 -4.54 -1.76 -12.22
CA PHE A 371 -4.91 -0.65 -13.08
C PHE A 371 -6.10 0.14 -12.51
N GLU A 372 -5.98 1.47 -12.51
CA GLU A 372 -7.03 2.39 -12.08
C GLU A 372 -7.55 3.19 -13.29
N ASN A 373 -8.86 3.23 -13.43
CA ASN A 373 -9.55 4.05 -14.42
C ASN A 373 -10.83 4.61 -13.78
N PHE A 374 -10.81 5.90 -13.48
CA PHE A 374 -11.92 6.68 -12.94
C PHE A 374 -12.38 7.74 -13.95
N ASP A 375 -13.48 8.43 -13.64
CA ASP A 375 -13.96 9.54 -14.47
C ASP A 375 -12.92 10.68 -14.56
N ASN A 376 -12.19 10.92 -13.46
CA ASN A 376 -11.09 11.87 -13.38
C ASN A 376 -9.83 11.16 -12.88
N ASN A 377 -8.82 11.02 -13.73
CA ASN A 377 -7.52 10.42 -13.38
C ASN A 377 -6.45 11.50 -13.30
N SER A 378 -5.66 11.49 -12.22
CA SER A 378 -4.57 12.44 -11.97
C SER A 378 -3.20 11.79 -12.23
N PHE A 379 -2.13 12.51 -11.92
CA PHE A 379 -0.75 12.04 -12.00
C PHE A 379 -0.53 10.76 -11.16
N GLU A 380 -1.22 10.61 -10.03
CA GLU A 380 -1.15 9.42 -9.19
C GLU A 380 -1.62 8.17 -9.94
N GLN A 381 -2.77 8.23 -10.63
CA GLN A 381 -3.26 7.13 -11.47
C GLN A 381 -2.30 6.85 -12.62
N LEU A 382 -1.70 7.89 -13.21
CA LEU A 382 -0.67 7.71 -14.25
C LEU A 382 0.52 6.90 -13.70
N CYS A 383 1.05 7.24 -12.52
CA CYS A 383 2.14 6.49 -11.89
C CYS A 383 1.75 5.03 -11.59
N ILE A 384 0.53 4.80 -11.07
CA ILE A 384 0.01 3.47 -10.79
C ILE A 384 -0.10 2.64 -12.09
N ASN A 385 -0.66 3.24 -13.14
CA ASN A 385 -0.87 2.55 -14.41
C ASN A 385 0.45 2.29 -15.14
N ILE A 386 1.43 3.20 -15.08
CA ILE A 386 2.79 2.93 -15.60
C ILE A 386 3.43 1.73 -14.90
N ALA A 387 3.33 1.66 -13.56
CA ALA A 387 3.86 0.53 -12.81
C ALA A 387 3.18 -0.79 -13.21
N ASN A 388 1.85 -0.78 -13.39
CA ASN A 388 1.10 -1.94 -13.87
C ASN A 388 1.46 -2.32 -15.31
N GLU A 389 1.72 -1.34 -16.18
CA GLU A 389 2.15 -1.57 -17.55
C GLU A 389 3.52 -2.28 -17.58
N HIS A 390 4.46 -1.89 -16.71
CA HIS A 390 5.73 -2.60 -16.52
C HIS A 390 5.53 -4.04 -16.02
N LEU A 391 4.61 -4.26 -15.06
CA LEU A 391 4.29 -5.61 -14.57
C LEU A 391 3.62 -6.46 -15.64
N GLN A 392 2.77 -5.86 -16.47
CA GLN A 392 2.16 -6.52 -17.61
C GLN A 392 3.22 -6.89 -18.66
N GLN A 393 4.19 -6.01 -18.93
CA GLN A 393 5.28 -6.31 -19.84
C GLN A 393 6.16 -7.46 -19.31
N PHE A 394 6.46 -7.44 -18.01
CA PHE A 394 7.16 -8.52 -17.32
C PHE A 394 6.42 -9.85 -17.49
N PHE A 395 5.10 -9.85 -17.27
CA PHE A 395 4.24 -11.01 -17.46
C PHE A 395 4.27 -11.51 -18.91
N VAL A 396 4.04 -10.61 -19.88
CA VAL A 396 4.01 -10.97 -21.31
C VAL A 396 5.34 -11.59 -21.73
N HIS A 397 6.45 -11.04 -21.26
CA HIS A 397 7.78 -11.58 -21.54
C HIS A 397 7.97 -12.98 -20.94
N HIS A 398 7.65 -13.18 -19.66
CA HIS A 398 7.91 -14.46 -18.98
C HIS A 398 6.96 -15.57 -19.42
N VAL A 399 5.70 -15.26 -19.68
CA VAL A 399 4.68 -16.28 -20.01
C VAL A 399 4.64 -16.59 -21.50
N PHE A 400 4.83 -15.60 -22.37
CA PHE A 400 4.73 -15.85 -23.82
C PHE A 400 6.09 -15.90 -24.49
N LYS A 401 6.95 -14.88 -24.30
CA LYS A 401 8.22 -14.79 -25.04
C LYS A 401 9.18 -15.89 -24.63
N LEU A 402 9.43 -16.08 -23.33
CA LEU A 402 10.34 -17.12 -22.84
C LEU A 402 9.84 -18.54 -23.13
N GLU A 403 8.52 -18.81 -23.08
CA GLU A 403 7.99 -20.12 -23.46
C GLU A 403 8.22 -20.42 -24.95
N GLN A 404 7.98 -19.46 -25.83
CA GLN A 404 8.24 -19.63 -27.27
C GLN A 404 9.74 -19.81 -27.56
N GLU A 405 10.61 -19.10 -26.84
CA GLU A 405 12.07 -19.28 -26.93
C GLU A 405 12.52 -20.68 -26.49
N GLU A 406 11.94 -21.24 -25.43
CA GLU A 406 12.24 -22.61 -24.98
C GLU A 406 11.76 -23.65 -26.00
N TYR A 407 10.56 -23.51 -26.59
CA TYR A 407 10.09 -24.42 -27.64
C TYR A 407 11.02 -24.41 -28.86
N LEU A 408 11.52 -23.24 -29.26
CA LEU A 408 12.50 -23.12 -30.34
C LEU A 408 13.85 -23.77 -29.97
N ALA A 409 14.30 -23.59 -28.73
CA ALA A 409 15.54 -24.17 -28.22
C ALA A 409 15.48 -25.70 -28.12
N GLU A 410 14.33 -26.27 -27.76
CA GLU A 410 14.09 -27.72 -27.73
C GLU A 410 13.76 -28.31 -29.12
N HIS A 411 13.75 -27.47 -30.17
CA HIS A 411 13.41 -27.86 -31.54
C HIS A 411 12.01 -28.49 -31.66
N ILE A 412 11.07 -28.00 -30.85
CA ILE A 412 9.67 -28.41 -30.90
C ILE A 412 8.99 -27.65 -32.06
N ALA A 413 8.33 -28.40 -32.94
CA ALA A 413 7.55 -27.80 -34.03
C ALA A 413 6.33 -27.06 -33.44
N TRP A 414 6.47 -25.74 -33.29
CA TRP A 414 5.47 -24.86 -32.71
C TRP A 414 5.15 -23.70 -33.65
N ASN A 415 3.87 -23.35 -33.73
CA ASN A 415 3.43 -22.14 -34.40
C ASN A 415 3.34 -21.03 -33.37
N ASN A 416 4.17 -20.01 -33.51
CA ASN A 416 4.17 -18.86 -32.61
C ASN A 416 2.76 -18.26 -32.51
N ILE A 417 2.34 -17.99 -31.28
CA ILE A 417 1.05 -17.36 -31.00
C ILE A 417 1.27 -15.85 -31.04
N ASP A 418 0.48 -15.16 -31.85
CA ASP A 418 0.41 -13.70 -31.84
C ASP A 418 -0.29 -13.24 -30.55
N PHE A 419 0.36 -12.34 -29.82
CA PHE A 419 -0.20 -11.68 -28.64
C PHE A 419 -0.01 -10.17 -28.74
N THR A 420 -0.85 -9.42 -28.04
CA THR A 420 -0.74 -7.96 -27.97
C THR A 420 0.36 -7.58 -26.98
N ASP A 421 1.46 -7.03 -27.50
CA ASP A 421 2.55 -6.50 -26.70
C ASP A 421 2.26 -5.05 -26.30
N ASN A 422 2.55 -4.70 -25.05
CA ASN A 422 2.34 -3.37 -24.50
C ASN A 422 3.62 -2.50 -24.52
N HIS A 423 4.70 -2.99 -25.10
CA HIS A 423 6.00 -2.30 -25.16
C HIS A 423 5.91 -0.90 -25.78
N GLN A 424 5.07 -0.72 -26.81
CA GLN A 424 4.89 0.59 -27.46
C GLN A 424 4.27 1.64 -26.53
N ALA A 425 3.33 1.23 -25.66
CA ALA A 425 2.76 2.14 -24.67
C ALA A 425 3.83 2.56 -23.66
N LEU A 426 4.63 1.61 -23.17
CA LEU A 426 5.77 1.89 -22.28
C LEU A 426 6.82 2.79 -22.91
N GLU A 427 7.12 2.61 -24.20
CA GLU A 427 8.03 3.49 -24.94
C GLU A 427 7.58 4.95 -24.91
N ILE A 428 6.32 5.20 -25.26
CA ILE A 428 5.77 6.56 -25.33
C ILE A 428 5.69 7.20 -23.94
N ILE A 429 5.34 6.40 -22.92
CA ILE A 429 5.08 6.93 -21.59
C ILE A 429 6.39 7.10 -20.78
N ALA A 430 7.29 6.11 -20.78
CA ALA A 430 8.38 6.04 -19.81
C ALA A 430 9.76 5.60 -20.33
N LEU A 431 9.87 4.87 -21.46
CA LEU A 431 11.16 4.26 -21.87
C LEU A 431 11.92 5.03 -22.95
N LYS A 432 11.24 5.60 -23.95
CA LYS A 432 11.90 6.24 -25.11
C LYS A 432 12.41 7.63 -24.74
N PRO A 433 13.48 8.16 -25.36
CA PRO A 433 13.79 9.58 -25.26
C PRO A 433 12.59 10.44 -25.65
N MET A 434 12.38 11.58 -24.96
CA MET A 434 11.20 12.45 -25.14
C MET A 434 9.86 11.76 -24.86
N ASN A 435 9.85 10.79 -23.94
CA ASN A 435 8.62 10.20 -23.41
C ASN A 435 7.83 11.20 -22.53
N ILE A 436 6.56 10.88 -22.26
CA ILE A 436 5.67 11.75 -21.47
C ILE A 436 6.27 12.12 -20.11
N ILE A 437 6.87 11.17 -19.39
CA ILE A 437 7.49 11.44 -18.08
C ILE A 437 8.68 12.39 -18.20
N SER A 438 9.50 12.24 -19.24
CA SER A 438 10.64 13.13 -19.50
C SER A 438 10.17 14.55 -19.86
N LEU A 439 9.09 14.69 -20.63
CA LEU A 439 8.49 15.99 -20.94
C LEU A 439 7.89 16.65 -19.69
N ILE A 440 7.23 15.87 -18.82
CA ILE A 440 6.73 16.38 -17.53
C ILE A 440 7.89 16.86 -16.65
N ASP A 441 8.99 16.10 -16.57
CA ASP A 441 10.17 16.48 -15.79
C ASP A 441 10.87 17.73 -16.36
N GLU A 442 10.90 17.87 -17.68
CA GLU A 442 11.43 19.06 -18.37
C GLU A 442 10.56 20.30 -18.07
N GLU A 443 9.26 20.22 -18.33
CA GLU A 443 8.27 21.29 -18.05
C GLU A 443 8.21 21.68 -16.57
N SER A 444 8.43 20.72 -15.66
CA SER A 444 8.47 20.99 -14.21
C SER A 444 9.70 21.81 -13.79
N LYS A 445 10.76 21.79 -14.58
CA LYS A 445 12.00 22.56 -14.35
C LYS A 445 11.98 23.91 -15.06
N PHE A 446 11.11 24.11 -16.04
CA PHE A 446 11.00 25.39 -16.74
C PHE A 446 10.35 26.45 -15.84
N PRO A 447 11.05 27.54 -15.50
CA PRO A 447 10.43 28.66 -14.81
C PRO A 447 9.41 29.29 -15.76
N LYS A 448 8.11 29.18 -15.42
CA LYS A 448 7.08 29.89 -16.16
C LYS A 448 7.31 31.39 -15.96
N VAL A 449 7.74 32.08 -17.02
CA VAL A 449 7.69 33.54 -17.08
C VAL A 449 6.21 33.90 -17.16
N SER A 450 5.64 34.31 -16.04
CA SER A 450 4.27 34.84 -16.01
C SER A 450 4.19 36.02 -16.98
N THR A 451 3.38 35.86 -18.02
CA THR A 451 2.91 36.96 -18.88
C THR A 451 1.64 37.55 -18.30
#